data_AF-A0A946IMX1-F1
#
_entry.id   AF-A0A946IMX1-F1
#
_cell.length_a   1.000
_cell.length_b   1.000
_cell.length_c   1.000
_cell.angle_alpha   90.00
_cell.angle_beta   90.00
_cell.angle_gamma   90.00
#
_symmetry.space_group_name_H-M   'P 1'
#
loop_
_entity.id
_entity.type
_entity.pdbx_description
1 polymer ?
#
loop_
_entity_poly.entity_id
_entity_poly.type
_entity_poly.pdbx_seq_one_letter_code
_entity_poly.pdbx_strand_id
1 'polypeptide(L)'
;MSWLNSSHQPNEQMDELNRPATQLVLDALVIGARKKRKAALFVQLHRLPTADGAQQPKEPNILVAEDGKGAKRWCLLSDDEIPSLLAGLTLLAAGKPTMFFPSGNLVVTCRELKRGEQNAGIGIDIATGQFPEAFTSTIDELSTTKATERVQPTKLSHLDRLEAESLHTIREVMAHAENPVMLYSMGKDSAVMLHLARKAFYPSPPPFPLMHVDTRWKFQAMYDFRDAMAKASNMGLIVHTNPEGIEKDINPFDHGSALHTDIMKTQGLKQALDLHKFDVAFGGARRDEEKSRAKERIFSFRSSSHRWDPKNQRPELWNLYNCRKAPGESVRVFPLSNWTELDIWQYIYRENIPIVPLYFAAERPVVERNGMLIMVDDDRMKLLP
;
A
#
# COMPACT_ATOMS: atom_id res chain seq x y z
N MET A 1 23.20 19.80 -27.68
CA MET A 1 22.43 18.61 -27.28
C MET A 1 22.35 18.46 -25.75
N SER A 2 22.30 19.56 -24.99
CA SER A 2 22.24 19.53 -23.51
C SER A 2 20.87 19.15 -22.94
N TRP A 3 19.84 19.00 -23.79
CA TRP A 3 18.47 18.71 -23.39
C TRP A 3 18.11 17.20 -23.48
N LEU A 4 18.94 16.38 -24.12
CA LEU A 4 18.80 14.91 -24.18
C LEU A 4 19.62 14.24 -23.05
N ASN A 5 19.37 14.68 -21.83
CA ASN A 5 19.96 14.06 -20.64
C ASN A 5 19.16 12.81 -20.30
N SER A 6 19.72 11.65 -20.59
CA SER A 6 19.27 10.36 -20.07
C SER A 6 19.92 10.14 -18.71
N SER A 7 19.25 9.49 -17.76
CA SER A 7 19.95 8.99 -16.58
C SER A 7 21.00 7.97 -17.03
N HIS A 8 22.27 8.35 -16.84
CA HIS A 8 23.44 7.60 -17.30
C HIS A 8 23.87 6.56 -16.25
N GLN A 9 23.51 6.81 -14.99
CA GLN A 9 23.95 6.04 -13.83
C GLN A 9 22.78 5.43 -13.04
N PRO A 10 22.99 4.26 -12.40
CA PRO A 10 21.98 3.59 -11.57
C PRO A 10 21.35 4.46 -10.46
N ASN A 11 22.13 5.38 -9.89
CA ASN A 11 21.72 6.31 -8.84
C ASN A 11 20.81 7.47 -9.31
N GLU A 12 20.66 7.66 -10.62
CA GLU A 12 19.83 8.70 -11.23
C GLU A 12 18.48 8.17 -11.71
N GLN A 13 18.23 6.86 -11.57
CA GLN A 13 16.98 6.23 -12.00
C GLN A 13 15.86 6.59 -11.03
N MET A 14 14.81 7.20 -11.58
CA MET A 14 13.64 7.65 -10.83
C MET A 14 12.38 7.00 -11.41
N ASP A 15 11.38 6.77 -10.57
CA ASP A 15 10.08 6.29 -11.02
C ASP A 15 9.14 7.45 -11.41
N GLU A 16 7.89 7.11 -11.74
CA GLU A 16 6.85 8.06 -12.13
C GLU A 16 6.44 9.05 -11.02
N LEU A 17 6.81 8.77 -9.77
CA LEU A 17 6.58 9.62 -8.60
C LEU A 17 7.87 10.33 -8.14
N ASN A 18 8.92 10.33 -8.96
CA ASN A 18 10.25 10.86 -8.65
C ASN A 18 10.93 10.17 -7.45
N ARG A 19 10.68 8.88 -7.25
CA ARG A 19 11.33 8.07 -6.21
C ARG A 19 12.54 7.35 -6.79
N PRO A 20 13.65 7.25 -6.03
CA PRO A 20 14.83 6.55 -6.49
C PRO A 20 14.57 5.05 -6.59
N ALA A 21 15.26 4.39 -7.52
CA ALA A 21 15.31 2.93 -7.58
C ALA A 21 15.96 2.35 -6.30
N THR A 22 15.45 1.21 -5.84
CA THR A 22 16.10 0.36 -4.83
C THR A 22 17.41 -0.16 -5.41
N GLN A 23 18.52 0.38 -4.94
CA GLN A 23 19.84 0.14 -5.52
C GLN A 23 20.24 -1.33 -5.45
N LEU A 24 19.92 -2.02 -4.34
CA LEU A 24 20.18 -3.46 -4.21
C LEU A 24 19.55 -4.28 -5.34
N VAL A 25 18.33 -3.91 -5.76
CA VAL A 25 17.60 -4.59 -6.82
C VAL A 25 18.16 -4.20 -8.18
N LEU A 26 18.40 -2.90 -8.39
CA LEU A 26 18.94 -2.40 -9.65
C LEU A 26 20.29 -3.01 -9.99
N ASP A 27 21.22 -3.04 -9.02
CA ASP A 27 22.54 -3.64 -9.20
C ASP A 27 22.44 -5.13 -9.53
N ALA A 28 21.59 -5.87 -8.82
CA ALA A 28 21.36 -7.28 -9.08
C ALA A 28 20.80 -7.53 -10.50
N LEU A 29 19.88 -6.70 -10.98
CA LEU A 29 19.32 -6.79 -12.33
C LEU A 29 20.37 -6.48 -13.39
N VAL A 30 21.19 -5.43 -13.20
CA VAL A 30 22.28 -5.08 -14.14
C VAL A 30 23.33 -6.19 -14.21
N ILE A 31 23.77 -6.72 -13.07
CA ILE A 31 24.70 -7.84 -13.00
C ILE A 31 24.10 -9.09 -13.68
N GLY A 32 22.82 -9.38 -13.40
CA GLY A 32 22.09 -10.49 -13.99
C GLY A 32 21.98 -10.38 -15.52
N ALA A 33 21.67 -9.20 -16.05
CA ALA A 33 21.62 -8.94 -17.49
C ALA A 33 22.98 -9.22 -18.15
N ARG A 34 24.07 -8.70 -17.57
CA ARG A 34 25.43 -8.91 -18.07
C ARG A 34 25.83 -10.39 -18.04
N LYS A 35 25.49 -11.12 -16.97
CA LYS A 35 25.77 -12.56 -16.83
C LYS A 35 25.04 -13.40 -17.89
N LYS A 36 23.83 -12.98 -18.29
CA LYS A 36 23.02 -13.57 -19.36
C LYS A 36 23.40 -13.06 -20.77
N ARG A 37 24.47 -12.27 -20.90
CA ARG A 37 24.91 -11.62 -22.16
C ARG A 37 23.83 -10.74 -22.81
N LYS A 38 22.93 -10.15 -22.00
CA LYS A 38 21.97 -9.14 -22.46
C LYS A 38 22.60 -7.75 -22.37
N ALA A 39 22.31 -6.88 -23.33
CA ALA A 39 22.66 -5.47 -23.24
C ALA A 39 21.83 -4.81 -22.14
N ALA A 40 22.44 -4.00 -21.28
CA ALA A 40 21.72 -3.19 -20.29
C ALA A 40 21.59 -1.76 -20.83
N LEU A 41 20.36 -1.34 -21.13
CA LEU A 41 20.09 -0.01 -21.70
C LEU A 41 19.16 0.79 -20.77
N PHE A 42 19.60 1.96 -20.34
CA PHE A 42 18.80 2.91 -19.56
C PHE A 42 17.98 3.77 -20.51
N VAL A 43 16.67 3.87 -20.30
CA VAL A 43 15.74 4.46 -21.26
C VAL A 43 14.92 5.57 -20.62
N GLN A 44 14.78 6.68 -21.33
CA GLN A 44 13.98 7.80 -20.91
C GLN A 44 13.20 8.39 -22.09
N LEU A 45 11.99 8.87 -21.78
CA LEU A 45 11.12 9.56 -22.73
C LEU A 45 11.35 11.07 -22.63
N HIS A 46 11.60 11.72 -23.76
CA HIS A 46 11.76 13.18 -23.86
C HIS A 46 10.72 13.76 -24.81
N ARG A 47 10.11 14.88 -24.40
CA ARG A 47 9.29 15.69 -25.30
C ARG A 47 10.19 16.63 -26.09
N LEU A 48 9.95 16.74 -27.40
CA LEU A 48 10.66 17.69 -28.24
C LEU A 48 10.24 19.13 -27.89
N PRO A 49 11.17 20.02 -27.56
CA PRO A 49 10.84 21.43 -27.35
C PRO A 49 10.41 22.06 -28.68
N THR A 50 9.19 22.59 -28.73
CA THR A 50 8.67 23.35 -29.86
C THR A 50 9.20 24.78 -29.82
N ALA A 51 9.58 25.30 -30.99
CA ALA A 51 9.78 26.74 -31.17
C ALA A 51 8.42 27.42 -31.26
N ASP A 52 8.14 28.32 -30.33
CA ASP A 52 7.07 29.34 -30.30
C ASP A 52 5.68 28.97 -30.89
N GLY A 53 4.74 28.67 -29.98
CA GLY A 53 3.39 29.22 -30.06
C GLY A 53 2.37 28.57 -31.01
N ALA A 54 2.68 27.49 -31.72
CA ALA A 54 1.69 26.80 -32.54
C ALA A 54 1.09 25.57 -31.82
N GLN A 55 -0.19 25.66 -31.44
CA GLN A 55 -1.00 24.49 -31.07
C GLN A 55 -1.16 23.58 -32.31
N GLN A 56 -0.35 22.52 -32.39
CA GLN A 56 -0.51 21.42 -33.35
C GLN A 56 -0.66 20.07 -32.61
N PRO A 57 -1.30 19.07 -33.24
CA PRO A 57 -1.82 17.89 -32.56
C PRO A 57 -0.70 16.88 -32.27
N LYS A 58 -0.67 16.37 -31.02
CA LYS A 58 0.24 15.32 -30.50
C LYS A 58 1.72 15.53 -30.89
N GLU A 59 2.43 16.29 -30.04
CA GLU A 59 3.89 16.48 -30.13
C GLU A 59 4.62 15.12 -30.20
N PRO A 60 5.60 14.94 -31.10
CA PRO A 60 6.33 13.69 -31.21
C PRO A 60 7.28 13.50 -30.03
N ASN A 61 7.26 12.32 -29.42
CA ASN A 61 8.16 11.96 -28.33
C ASN A 61 9.39 11.23 -28.82
N ILE A 62 10.51 11.45 -28.14
CA ILE A 62 11.78 10.78 -28.43
C ILE A 62 12.09 9.82 -27.29
N LEU A 63 12.34 8.57 -27.66
CA LEU A 63 12.83 7.55 -26.76
C LEU A 63 14.37 7.52 -26.86
N VAL A 64 15.04 7.82 -25.76
CA VAL A 64 16.51 7.81 -25.67
C VAL A 64 16.94 6.64 -24.83
N ALA A 65 17.84 5.80 -25.36
CA ALA A 65 18.44 4.67 -24.66
C ALA A 65 19.96 4.82 -24.57
N GLU A 66 20.54 4.40 -23.44
CA GLU A 66 21.98 4.49 -23.21
C GLU A 66 22.57 3.24 -22.54
N ASP A 67 23.79 2.87 -22.91
CA ASP A 67 24.51 1.69 -22.42
C ASP A 67 25.20 1.81 -21.04
N GLY A 68 25.00 2.93 -20.34
CA GLY A 68 25.66 3.25 -19.05
C GLY A 68 27.15 3.55 -19.15
N LYS A 69 27.70 3.62 -20.37
CA LYS A 69 29.07 4.08 -20.68
C LYS A 69 29.08 5.37 -21.50
N GLY A 70 27.93 6.02 -21.69
CA GLY A 70 27.78 7.24 -22.46
C GLY A 70 27.34 7.05 -23.91
N ALA A 71 27.21 5.82 -24.43
CA ALA A 71 26.79 5.62 -25.82
C ALA A 71 25.25 5.68 -25.93
N LYS A 72 24.75 6.73 -26.60
CA LYS A 72 23.32 7.00 -26.77
C LYS A 72 22.77 6.44 -28.09
N ARG A 73 21.54 5.97 -28.04
CA ARG A 73 20.67 5.63 -29.19
C ARG A 73 19.34 6.32 -28.97
N TRP A 74 18.66 6.71 -30.04
CA TRP A 74 17.35 7.32 -29.92
C TRP A 74 16.46 6.97 -31.12
N CYS A 75 15.15 7.03 -30.90
CA CYS A 75 14.15 6.89 -31.95
C CYS A 75 12.95 7.79 -31.67
N LEU A 76 12.26 8.20 -32.73
CA LEU A 76 11.00 8.95 -32.64
C LEU A 76 9.84 7.97 -32.45
N LEU A 77 8.94 8.31 -31.54
CA LEU A 77 7.67 7.64 -31.36
C LEU A 77 6.57 8.42 -32.10
N SER A 78 5.68 7.68 -32.77
CA SER A 78 4.52 8.23 -33.47
C SER A 78 3.45 8.76 -32.50
N ASP A 79 3.34 8.14 -31.32
CA ASP A 79 2.43 8.48 -30.24
C ASP A 79 2.92 7.87 -28.90
N ASP A 80 2.17 8.12 -27.84
CA ASP A 80 2.42 7.61 -26.47
C ASP A 80 1.77 6.27 -26.18
N GLU A 81 1.29 5.56 -27.20
CA GLU A 81 0.60 4.29 -27.01
C GLU A 81 1.60 3.13 -26.89
N ILE A 82 1.18 2.08 -26.18
CA ILE A 82 1.99 0.88 -25.92
C ILE A 82 2.58 0.27 -27.21
N PRO A 83 1.84 0.17 -28.35
CA PRO A 83 2.41 -0.39 -29.58
C PRO A 83 3.57 0.44 -30.15
N SER A 84 3.45 1.77 -30.12
CA SER A 84 4.50 2.68 -30.58
C SER A 84 5.75 2.57 -29.69
N LEU A 85 5.55 2.53 -28.37
CA LEU A 85 6.64 2.32 -27.43
C LEU A 85 7.36 0.99 -27.68
N LEU A 86 6.61 -0.09 -27.92
CA LEU A 86 7.17 -1.41 -28.17
C LEU A 86 7.99 -1.47 -29.46
N ALA A 87 7.50 -0.83 -30.53
CA ALA A 87 8.23 -0.68 -31.78
C ALA A 87 9.54 0.10 -31.56
N GLY A 88 9.50 1.19 -30.80
CA GLY A 88 10.67 1.98 -30.44
C GLY A 88 11.72 1.17 -29.66
N LEU A 89 11.30 0.45 -28.61
CA LEU A 89 12.19 -0.41 -27.82
C LEU A 89 12.81 -1.53 -28.68
N THR A 90 12.04 -2.12 -29.59
CA THR A 90 12.53 -3.16 -30.50
C THR A 90 13.60 -2.61 -31.46
N LEU A 91 13.39 -1.40 -31.97
CA LEU A 91 14.35 -0.70 -32.83
C LEU A 91 15.64 -0.38 -32.07
N LEU A 92 15.54 0.09 -30.82
CA LEU A 92 16.70 0.41 -29.98
C LEU A 92 17.52 -0.83 -29.57
N ALA A 93 16.86 -1.98 -29.41
CA ALA A 93 17.52 -3.26 -29.14
C ALA A 93 18.39 -3.74 -30.32
N ALA A 94 18.06 -3.31 -31.55
CA ALA A 94 18.81 -3.63 -32.77
C ALA A 94 19.10 -5.13 -32.94
N GLY A 95 18.11 -5.98 -32.65
CA GLY A 95 18.20 -7.44 -32.77
C GLY A 95 19.06 -8.14 -31.70
N LYS A 96 19.55 -7.42 -30.68
CA LYS A 96 20.33 -8.01 -29.58
C LYS A 96 19.43 -8.27 -28.36
N PRO A 97 19.63 -9.38 -27.63
CA PRO A 97 18.99 -9.57 -26.34
C PRO A 97 19.29 -8.40 -25.41
N THR A 98 18.26 -7.72 -24.92
CA THR A 98 18.39 -6.42 -24.24
C THR A 98 17.48 -6.37 -23.01
N MET A 99 18.00 -5.85 -21.91
CA MET A 99 17.25 -5.46 -20.73
C MET A 99 17.18 -3.94 -20.66
N PHE A 100 15.96 -3.40 -20.72
CA PHE A 100 15.70 -1.98 -20.63
C PHE A 100 15.38 -1.55 -19.19
N PHE A 101 15.97 -0.45 -18.76
CA PHE A 101 15.76 0.19 -17.46
C PHE A 101 15.06 1.54 -17.69
N PRO A 102 13.72 1.60 -17.66
CA PRO A 102 12.96 2.82 -17.86
C PRO A 102 13.11 3.77 -16.65
N SER A 103 13.04 5.08 -16.90
CA SER A 103 13.06 6.13 -15.88
C SER A 103 11.97 7.19 -16.13
N GLY A 104 11.49 7.81 -15.05
CA GLY A 104 10.46 8.84 -15.04
C GLY A 104 9.10 8.33 -15.53
N ASN A 105 8.39 9.17 -16.29
CA ASN A 105 7.04 8.87 -16.78
C ASN A 105 6.94 7.59 -17.64
N LEU A 106 8.05 7.17 -18.25
CA LEU A 106 8.11 5.95 -19.04
C LEU A 106 7.81 4.70 -18.20
N VAL A 107 8.09 4.75 -16.89
CA VAL A 107 7.90 3.62 -15.97
C VAL A 107 6.43 3.20 -15.92
N VAL A 108 5.46 4.13 -15.99
CA VAL A 108 4.03 3.81 -16.00
C VAL A 108 3.66 2.93 -17.19
N THR A 109 3.98 3.38 -18.40
CA THR A 109 3.69 2.64 -19.64
C THR A 109 4.41 1.30 -19.68
N CYS A 110 5.64 1.24 -19.16
CA CYS A 110 6.39 -0.02 -19.03
C CYS A 110 5.76 -1.00 -18.02
N ARG A 111 5.20 -0.52 -16.90
CA ARG A 111 4.45 -1.36 -15.95
C ARG A 111 3.18 -1.92 -16.61
N GLU A 112 2.45 -1.10 -17.35
CA GLU A 112 1.24 -1.52 -18.08
C GLU A 112 1.54 -2.56 -19.16
N LEU A 113 2.59 -2.33 -19.96
CA LEU A 113 3.06 -3.28 -20.96
C LEU A 113 3.39 -4.64 -20.33
N LYS A 114 4.07 -4.64 -19.17
CA LYS A 114 4.40 -5.86 -18.44
C LYS A 114 3.16 -6.58 -17.87
N ARG A 115 2.13 -5.84 -17.46
CA ARG A 115 0.86 -6.41 -16.95
C ARG A 115 0.00 -7.01 -18.05
N GLY A 116 0.01 -6.42 -19.26
CA GLY A 116 -0.83 -6.84 -20.38
C GLY A 116 -0.35 -8.09 -21.12
N GLU A 117 0.70 -8.77 -20.64
CA GLU A 117 1.36 -9.92 -21.30
C GLU A 117 1.70 -9.69 -22.79
N GLN A 118 1.79 -8.42 -23.22
CA GLN A 118 2.23 -8.07 -24.55
C GLN A 118 3.74 -8.26 -24.60
N ASN A 119 4.16 -9.47 -25.00
CA ASN A 119 5.56 -9.83 -25.10
C ASN A 119 6.31 -8.81 -25.96
N ALA A 120 7.35 -8.22 -25.38
CA ALA A 120 8.28 -7.37 -26.07
C ALA A 120 9.18 -8.18 -27.02
N GLY A 121 8.61 -8.85 -28.02
CA GLY A 121 9.36 -9.68 -28.95
C GLY A 121 10.26 -10.74 -28.28
N ILE A 122 11.09 -11.40 -29.08
CA ILE A 122 12.00 -12.44 -28.59
C ILE A 122 13.27 -11.76 -28.06
N GLY A 123 13.46 -11.77 -26.74
CA GLY A 123 14.73 -11.40 -26.09
C GLY A 123 14.81 -9.98 -25.50
N ILE A 124 13.70 -9.24 -25.42
CA ILE A 124 13.64 -7.96 -24.70
C ILE A 124 13.02 -8.16 -23.32
N ASP A 125 13.73 -7.74 -22.28
CA ASP A 125 13.21 -7.66 -20.92
C ASP A 125 13.06 -6.19 -20.52
N ILE A 126 12.04 -5.86 -19.74
CA ILE A 126 11.87 -4.53 -19.15
C ILE A 126 11.95 -4.65 -17.63
N ALA A 127 12.95 -4.00 -17.05
CA ALA A 127 13.20 -3.98 -15.61
C ALA A 127 12.34 -2.88 -14.97
N THR A 128 11.28 -3.28 -14.27
CA THR A 128 10.47 -2.37 -13.43
C THR A 128 10.52 -2.72 -11.94
N GLY A 129 11.11 -3.87 -11.60
CA GLY A 129 11.12 -4.39 -10.22
C GLY A 129 12.03 -3.63 -9.26
N GLN A 130 12.92 -2.77 -9.77
CA GLN A 130 13.76 -1.88 -8.97
C GLN A 130 12.98 -0.72 -8.35
N PHE A 131 11.74 -0.49 -8.78
CA PHE A 131 10.89 0.53 -8.19
C PHE A 131 9.79 -0.11 -7.36
N PRO A 132 9.41 0.50 -6.23
CA PRO A 132 8.27 0.03 -5.46
C PRO A 132 7.00 -0.02 -6.31
N GLU A 133 6.10 -0.93 -5.94
CA GLU A 133 4.81 -1.04 -6.62
C GLU A 133 3.97 0.21 -6.36
N ALA A 134 3.69 0.98 -7.42
CA ALA A 134 2.88 2.18 -7.31
C ALA A 134 1.41 1.82 -7.13
N PHE A 135 0.77 2.44 -6.14
CA PHE A 135 -0.68 2.45 -6.04
C PHE A 135 -1.23 3.34 -7.17
N THR A 136 -1.83 2.69 -8.18
CA THR A 136 -2.21 3.30 -9.47
C THR A 136 -3.65 3.75 -9.54
N SER A 137 -4.48 3.43 -8.54
CA SER A 137 -5.87 3.89 -8.51
C SER A 137 -5.90 5.41 -8.38
N THR A 138 -6.52 6.07 -9.35
CA THR A 138 -6.71 7.52 -9.27
C THR A 138 -7.66 7.83 -8.11
N ILE A 139 -7.38 8.91 -7.38
CA ILE A 139 -8.27 9.40 -6.30
C ILE A 139 -9.68 9.68 -6.86
N ASP A 140 -9.78 10.01 -8.15
CA ASP A 140 -11.06 10.21 -8.84
C ASP A 140 -11.86 8.90 -8.95
N GLU A 141 -11.25 7.77 -9.31
CA GLU A 141 -11.90 6.44 -9.29
C GLU A 141 -12.37 6.05 -7.87
N LEU A 142 -11.58 6.42 -6.85
CA LEU A 142 -11.87 6.19 -5.43
C LEU A 142 -13.02 7.07 -4.91
N SER A 143 -13.22 8.25 -5.50
CA SER A 143 -14.29 9.20 -5.17
C SER A 143 -15.60 8.87 -5.91
N THR A 144 -15.51 8.29 -7.10
CA THR A 144 -16.66 7.79 -7.85
C THR A 144 -17.12 6.46 -7.30
N THR A 145 -17.65 6.45 -6.07
CA THR A 145 -18.75 5.53 -5.77
C THR A 145 -19.86 5.85 -6.76
N LYS A 146 -19.91 5.13 -7.89
CA LYS A 146 -21.14 5.09 -8.71
C LYS A 146 -22.24 4.77 -7.72
N ALA A 147 -23.12 5.73 -7.48
CA ALA A 147 -24.35 5.51 -6.73
C ALA A 147 -25.20 4.57 -7.59
N THR A 148 -24.93 3.27 -7.50
CA THR A 148 -25.83 2.27 -8.03
C THR A 148 -27.10 2.42 -7.20
N GLU A 149 -28.22 2.73 -7.83
CA GLU A 149 -29.53 2.65 -7.19
C GLU A 149 -29.74 1.22 -6.70
N ARG A 150 -29.34 0.95 -5.45
CA ARG A 150 -29.57 -0.33 -4.80
C ARG A 150 -31.00 -0.29 -4.30
N VAL A 151 -31.88 -0.99 -5.01
CA VAL A 151 -33.22 -1.33 -4.51
C VAL A 151 -33.04 -2.03 -3.16
N GLN A 152 -33.74 -1.56 -2.12
CA GLN A 152 -33.67 -2.20 -0.82
C GLN A 152 -34.06 -3.67 -0.95
N PRO A 153 -33.17 -4.62 -0.61
CA PRO A 153 -33.48 -6.03 -0.77
C PRO A 153 -34.60 -6.41 0.18
N THR A 154 -35.56 -7.19 -0.29
CA THR A 154 -36.69 -7.69 0.52
C THR A 154 -36.23 -8.62 1.66
N LYS A 155 -35.00 -9.14 1.59
CA LYS A 155 -34.36 -9.96 2.62
C LYS A 155 -32.86 -9.67 2.66
N LEU A 156 -32.33 -9.42 3.87
CA LEU A 156 -30.90 -9.21 4.09
C LEU A 156 -30.10 -10.49 3.80
N SER A 157 -29.08 -10.37 2.95
CA SER A 157 -28.07 -11.42 2.75
C SER A 157 -27.16 -11.56 3.98
N HIS A 158 -26.29 -12.57 3.98
CA HIS A 158 -25.29 -12.75 5.05
C HIS A 158 -24.40 -11.53 5.22
N LEU A 159 -23.81 -11.03 4.13
CA LEU A 159 -22.94 -9.85 4.17
C LEU A 159 -23.69 -8.56 4.56
N ASP A 160 -24.99 -8.45 4.24
CA ASP A 160 -25.78 -7.29 4.68
C ASP A 160 -26.04 -7.30 6.19
N ARG A 161 -26.20 -8.49 6.79
CA ARG A 161 -26.33 -8.63 8.25
C ARG A 161 -25.01 -8.30 8.93
N LEU A 162 -23.89 -8.82 8.43
CA LEU A 162 -22.57 -8.50 8.95
C LEU A 162 -22.25 -7.00 8.84
N GLU A 163 -22.57 -6.38 7.69
CA GLU A 163 -22.48 -4.94 7.50
C GLU A 163 -23.32 -4.21 8.56
N ALA A 164 -24.60 -4.55 8.69
CA ALA A 164 -25.50 -3.91 9.65
C ALA A 164 -25.02 -4.05 11.11
N GLU A 165 -24.53 -5.22 11.51
CA GLU A 165 -23.95 -5.46 12.85
C GLU A 165 -22.72 -4.59 13.10
N SER A 166 -21.82 -4.49 12.12
CA SER A 166 -20.62 -3.64 12.24
C SER A 166 -20.97 -2.16 12.28
N LEU A 167 -21.90 -1.70 11.42
CA LEU A 167 -22.37 -0.31 11.43
C LEU A 167 -23.05 0.04 12.77
N HIS A 168 -23.87 -0.86 13.29
CA HIS A 168 -24.50 -0.71 14.60
C HIS A 168 -23.45 -0.58 15.70
N THR A 169 -22.47 -1.49 15.74
CA THR A 169 -21.36 -1.45 16.72
C THR A 169 -20.59 -0.13 16.67
N ILE A 170 -20.24 0.34 15.47
CA ILE A 170 -19.49 1.60 15.29
C ILE A 170 -20.30 2.80 15.80
N ARG A 171 -21.60 2.85 15.50
CA ARG A 171 -22.49 3.94 15.96
C ARG A 171 -22.70 3.91 17.47
N GLU A 172 -22.86 2.73 18.06
CA GLU A 172 -23.05 2.57 19.50
C GLU A 172 -21.81 3.03 20.27
N VAL A 173 -20.62 2.71 19.78
CA VAL A 173 -19.38 3.22 20.37
C VAL A 173 -19.35 4.74 20.34
N MET A 174 -19.71 5.35 19.21
CA MET A 174 -19.69 6.82 19.09
C MET A 174 -20.67 7.52 20.02
N ALA A 175 -21.77 6.87 20.40
CA ALA A 175 -22.70 7.42 21.39
C ALA A 175 -22.10 7.45 22.82
N HIS A 176 -21.04 6.68 23.09
CA HIS A 176 -20.47 6.48 24.42
C HIS A 176 -18.97 6.83 24.55
N ALA A 177 -18.29 7.09 23.43
CA ALA A 177 -16.89 7.45 23.40
C ALA A 177 -16.71 8.97 23.52
N GLU A 178 -15.75 9.39 24.33
CA GLU A 178 -15.33 10.78 24.48
C GLU A 178 -14.24 11.13 23.46
N ASN A 179 -13.31 10.21 23.20
CA ASN A 179 -12.19 10.40 22.30
C ASN A 179 -11.80 9.09 21.59
N PRO A 180 -12.60 8.66 20.60
CA PRO A 180 -12.38 7.42 19.88
C PRO A 180 -11.29 7.56 18.80
N VAL A 181 -10.65 6.44 18.45
CA VAL A 181 -9.71 6.35 17.33
C VAL A 181 -9.90 5.05 16.56
N MET A 182 -9.66 5.07 15.25
CA MET A 182 -9.64 3.86 14.44
C MET A 182 -8.21 3.43 14.09
N LEU A 183 -7.81 2.24 14.52
CA LEU A 183 -6.50 1.67 14.19
C LEU A 183 -6.50 1.23 12.72
N TYR A 184 -5.67 1.89 11.92
CA TYR A 184 -5.59 1.69 10.49
C TYR A 184 -4.21 1.14 10.09
N SER A 185 -4.17 -0.13 9.69
CA SER A 185 -2.93 -0.87 9.42
C SER A 185 -2.63 -1.05 7.93
N MET A 186 -3.50 -0.54 7.05
CA MET A 186 -3.49 -0.72 5.58
C MET A 186 -3.66 -2.17 5.12
N GLY A 187 -4.05 -3.09 6.01
CA GLY A 187 -4.44 -4.44 5.63
C GLY A 187 -5.88 -4.49 5.13
N LYS A 188 -6.24 -5.60 4.46
CA LYS A 188 -7.60 -5.88 3.95
C LYS A 188 -8.71 -5.66 4.99
N ASP A 189 -8.51 -6.12 6.23
CA ASP A 189 -9.50 -6.01 7.30
C ASP A 189 -9.69 -4.55 7.72
N SER A 190 -8.60 -3.80 7.86
CA SER A 190 -8.67 -2.37 8.16
C SER A 190 -9.26 -1.53 7.03
N ALA A 191 -9.14 -1.98 5.77
CA ALA A 191 -9.79 -1.33 4.63
C ALA A 191 -11.31 -1.55 4.65
N VAL A 192 -11.77 -2.77 4.96
CA VAL A 192 -13.20 -3.04 5.19
C VAL A 192 -13.73 -2.23 6.38
N MET A 193 -13.00 -2.19 7.49
CA MET A 193 -13.41 -1.41 8.67
C MET A 193 -13.51 0.10 8.37
N LEU A 194 -12.56 0.66 7.62
CA LEU A 194 -12.61 2.05 7.16
C LEU A 194 -13.84 2.31 6.26
N HIS A 195 -14.11 1.40 5.33
CA HIS A 195 -15.28 1.49 4.45
C HIS A 195 -16.60 1.47 5.25
N LEU A 196 -16.70 0.55 6.23
CA LEU A 196 -17.86 0.47 7.13
C LEU A 196 -18.01 1.75 7.97
N ALA A 197 -16.92 2.31 8.51
CA ALA A 197 -17.00 3.58 9.23
C ALA A 197 -17.54 4.71 8.35
N ARG A 198 -17.08 4.84 7.11
CA ARG A 198 -17.61 5.83 6.15
C ARG A 198 -19.11 5.64 5.91
N LYS A 199 -19.58 4.40 5.76
CA LYS A 199 -21.02 4.09 5.65
C LYS A 199 -21.79 4.40 6.93
N ALA A 200 -21.18 4.20 8.10
CA ALA A 200 -21.84 4.44 9.39
C ALA A 200 -22.22 5.92 9.58
N PHE A 201 -21.43 6.85 9.06
CA PHE A 201 -21.60 8.30 9.26
C PHE A 201 -21.98 9.08 8.00
N TYR A 202 -22.15 8.40 6.86
CA TYR A 202 -22.61 9.04 5.63
C TYR A 202 -23.87 9.89 5.86
N PRO A 203 -23.96 11.12 5.31
CA PRO A 203 -23.05 11.73 4.34
C PRO A 203 -21.81 12.43 4.93
N SER A 204 -21.67 12.47 6.25
CA SER A 204 -20.55 13.15 6.91
C SER A 204 -19.32 12.22 7.05
N PRO A 205 -18.10 12.77 7.10
CA PRO A 205 -16.93 12.00 7.52
C PRO A 205 -17.12 11.44 8.94
N PRO A 206 -16.53 10.27 9.26
CA PRO A 206 -16.57 9.74 10.62
C PRO A 206 -15.96 10.72 11.64
N PRO A 207 -16.60 10.92 12.81
CA PRO A 207 -16.20 11.93 13.80
C PRO A 207 -15.02 11.49 14.70
N PHE A 208 -13.99 10.85 14.12
CA PHE A 208 -12.80 10.39 14.82
C PHE A 208 -11.61 10.22 13.88
N PRO A 209 -10.36 10.33 14.37
CA PRO A 209 -9.19 10.15 13.54
C PRO A 209 -8.90 8.67 13.24
N LEU A 210 -8.14 8.47 12.17
CA LEU A 210 -7.37 7.25 11.91
C LEU A 210 -6.05 7.33 12.67
N MET A 211 -5.54 6.19 13.14
CA MET A 211 -4.20 6.10 13.70
C MET A 211 -3.43 4.93 13.09
N HIS A 212 -2.22 5.23 12.62
CA HIS A 212 -1.26 4.26 12.13
C HIS A 212 -0.01 4.24 13.03
N VAL A 213 0.28 3.09 13.63
CA VAL A 213 1.53 2.85 14.35
C VAL A 213 2.59 2.39 13.36
N ASP A 214 3.52 3.28 13.06
CA ASP A 214 4.54 3.09 12.04
C ASP A 214 5.81 2.47 12.62
N THR A 215 6.19 1.32 12.06
CA THR A 215 7.41 0.60 12.45
C THR A 215 8.62 0.96 11.61
N ARG A 216 8.50 1.88 10.63
CA ARG A 216 9.53 2.27 9.66
C ARG A 216 10.00 1.17 8.70
N TRP A 217 9.34 0.01 8.70
CA TRP A 217 9.74 -1.19 7.93
C TRP A 217 8.57 -1.80 7.15
N LYS A 218 7.51 -1.03 6.91
CA LYS A 218 6.42 -1.42 6.00
C LYS A 218 6.84 -1.17 4.56
N PHE A 219 6.24 -1.93 3.65
CA PHE A 219 6.46 -1.73 2.22
C PHE A 219 5.99 -0.35 1.77
N GLN A 220 6.70 0.25 0.82
CA GLN A 220 6.41 1.57 0.30
C GLN A 220 5.00 1.66 -0.32
N ALA A 221 4.57 0.59 -1.00
CA ALA A 221 3.21 0.47 -1.53
C ALA A 221 2.13 0.60 -0.45
N MET A 222 2.43 0.22 0.80
CA MET A 222 1.51 0.42 1.93
C MET A 222 1.44 1.89 2.33
N TYR A 223 2.56 2.61 2.40
CA TYR A 223 2.56 4.04 2.72
C TYR A 223 1.82 4.87 1.68
N ASP A 224 2.04 4.60 0.39
CA ASP A 224 1.33 5.28 -0.69
C ASP A 224 -0.19 5.07 -0.57
N PHE A 225 -0.60 3.82 -0.33
CA PHE A 225 -1.99 3.46 -0.11
C PHE A 225 -2.59 4.15 1.12
N ARG A 226 -1.85 4.21 2.22
CA ARG A 226 -2.25 4.90 3.46
C ARG A 226 -2.63 6.35 3.20
N ASP A 227 -1.72 7.07 2.53
CA ASP A 227 -1.81 8.50 2.36
C ASP A 227 -2.91 8.84 1.35
N ALA A 228 -3.07 8.01 0.31
CA ALA A 228 -4.19 8.09 -0.62
C ALA A 228 -5.54 7.86 0.09
N MET A 229 -5.67 6.80 0.89
CA MET A 229 -6.92 6.44 1.56
C MET A 229 -7.29 7.42 2.69
N ALA A 230 -6.32 7.94 3.43
CA ALA A 230 -6.57 8.99 4.42
C ALA A 230 -7.12 10.27 3.76
N LYS A 231 -6.52 10.70 2.64
CA LYS A 231 -7.03 11.84 1.85
C LYS A 231 -8.44 11.57 1.31
N ALA A 232 -8.66 10.41 0.68
CA ALA A 232 -9.95 10.05 0.08
C ALA A 232 -11.08 9.85 1.12
N SER A 233 -10.76 9.49 2.37
CA SER A 233 -11.74 9.35 3.44
C SER A 233 -12.11 10.66 4.13
N ASN A 234 -11.37 11.75 3.88
CA ASN A 234 -11.51 13.04 4.56
C ASN A 234 -11.45 12.90 6.10
N MET A 235 -10.61 11.98 6.59
CA MET A 235 -10.38 11.74 8.01
C MET A 235 -8.95 12.17 8.37
N GLY A 236 -8.77 12.71 9.57
CA GLY A 236 -7.42 13.00 10.09
C GLY A 236 -6.64 11.70 10.31
N LEU A 237 -5.41 11.63 9.80
CA LEU A 237 -4.50 10.49 10.02
C LEU A 237 -3.40 10.87 11.00
N ILE A 238 -3.38 10.18 12.14
CA ILE A 238 -2.32 10.29 13.14
C ILE A 238 -1.30 9.18 12.88
N VAL A 239 -0.05 9.56 12.62
CA VAL A 239 1.06 8.62 12.50
C VAL A 239 1.89 8.69 13.77
N HIS A 240 2.07 7.56 14.44
CA HIS A 240 2.91 7.46 15.63
C HIS A 240 4.04 6.47 15.39
N THR A 241 5.27 6.89 15.69
CA THR A 241 6.46 6.05 15.68
C THR A 241 7.09 6.11 17.06
N ASN A 242 7.46 4.95 17.62
CA ASN A 242 8.08 4.89 18.94
C ASN A 242 9.47 5.58 18.90
N PRO A 243 9.67 6.71 19.63
CA PRO A 243 10.92 7.45 19.60
C PRO A 243 12.11 6.65 20.16
N GLU A 244 11.90 5.81 21.18
CA GLU A 244 12.96 4.95 21.73
C GLU A 244 13.43 3.90 20.71
N GLY A 245 12.50 3.43 19.88
CA GLY A 245 12.81 2.49 18.80
C GLY A 245 13.60 3.14 17.67
N ILE A 246 13.39 4.46 17.43
CA ILE A 246 14.20 5.25 16.51
C ILE A 246 15.61 5.46 17.08
N GLU A 247 15.71 5.90 18.34
CA GLU A 247 16.99 6.19 19.00
C GLU A 247 17.92 4.98 19.03
N LYS A 248 17.36 3.78 19.27
CA LYS A 248 18.11 2.52 19.31
C LYS A 248 18.24 1.84 17.94
N ASP A 249 17.79 2.48 16.87
CA ASP A 249 17.73 1.95 15.50
C ASP A 249 17.20 0.51 15.41
N ILE A 250 16.10 0.25 16.11
CA ILE A 250 15.49 -1.08 16.19
C ILE A 250 14.95 -1.48 14.82
N ASN A 251 15.40 -2.63 14.34
CA ASN A 251 15.06 -3.15 13.01
C ASN A 251 14.86 -4.68 13.04
N PRO A 252 14.05 -5.25 12.15
CA PRO A 252 13.71 -6.68 12.17
C PRO A 252 14.88 -7.60 11.79
N PHE A 253 15.96 -7.08 11.18
CA PHE A 253 17.07 -7.88 10.68
C PHE A 253 18.17 -8.10 11.72
N ASP A 254 18.52 -7.07 12.49
CA ASP A 254 19.55 -7.11 13.52
C ASP A 254 18.98 -7.60 14.86
N HIS A 255 17.73 -7.21 15.19
CA HIS A 255 17.12 -7.47 16.50
C HIS A 255 16.07 -8.60 16.48
N GLY A 256 15.74 -9.11 15.29
CA GLY A 256 14.68 -10.10 15.09
C GLY A 256 13.26 -9.52 15.12
N SER A 257 12.33 -10.24 14.51
CA SER A 257 10.95 -9.78 14.31
C SER A 257 10.16 -9.62 15.61
N ALA A 258 10.40 -10.47 16.62
CA ALA A 258 9.67 -10.46 17.89
C ALA A 258 9.98 -9.19 18.69
N LEU A 259 11.27 -8.88 18.92
CA LEU A 259 11.69 -7.69 19.67
C LEU A 259 11.31 -6.41 18.94
N HIS A 260 11.55 -6.34 17.63
CA HIS A 260 11.11 -5.22 16.80
C HIS A 260 9.59 -5.00 16.90
N THR A 261 8.79 -6.07 16.84
CA THR A 261 7.32 -5.96 16.94
C THR A 261 6.87 -5.46 18.31
N ASP A 262 7.45 -5.97 19.39
CA ASP A 262 7.09 -5.52 20.74
C ASP A 262 7.39 -4.03 20.92
N ILE A 263 8.61 -3.58 20.59
CA ILE A 263 9.02 -2.19 20.75
C ILE A 263 8.25 -1.26 19.80
N MET A 264 8.27 -1.55 18.50
CA MET A 264 7.75 -0.63 17.49
C MET A 264 6.22 -0.65 17.38
N LYS A 265 5.56 -1.79 17.62
CA LYS A 265 4.09 -1.89 17.57
C LYS A 265 3.45 -1.86 18.95
N THR A 266 3.82 -2.78 19.84
CA THR A 266 3.10 -2.94 21.11
C THR A 266 3.31 -1.73 22.03
N GLN A 267 4.56 -1.34 22.27
CA GLN A 267 4.86 -0.17 23.11
C GLN A 267 4.49 1.13 22.39
N GLY A 268 4.77 1.24 21.09
CA GLY A 268 4.35 2.40 20.28
C GLY A 268 2.83 2.63 20.31
N LEU A 269 2.02 1.58 20.21
CA LEU A 269 0.56 1.71 20.33
C LEU A 269 0.14 2.22 21.71
N LYS A 270 0.72 1.69 22.79
CA LYS A 270 0.41 2.15 24.16
C LYS A 270 0.76 3.63 24.35
N GLN A 271 1.98 4.01 23.93
CA GLN A 271 2.44 5.40 23.97
C GLN A 271 1.49 6.33 23.21
N ALA A 272 1.07 5.96 22.00
CA ALA A 272 0.14 6.76 21.20
C ALA A 272 -1.22 6.93 21.88
N LEU A 273 -1.77 5.86 22.45
CA LEU A 273 -3.05 5.89 23.13
C LEU A 273 -3.01 6.77 24.39
N ASP A 274 -1.92 6.70 25.16
CA ASP A 274 -1.71 7.53 26.34
C ASP A 274 -1.51 9.00 25.97
N LEU A 275 -0.70 9.27 24.95
CA LEU A 275 -0.40 10.63 24.47
C LEU A 275 -1.66 11.38 24.03
N HIS A 276 -2.49 10.72 23.24
CA HIS A 276 -3.73 11.32 22.71
C HIS A 276 -4.94 11.12 23.63
N LYS A 277 -4.78 10.39 24.75
CA LYS A 277 -5.84 10.06 25.70
C LYS A 277 -7.06 9.44 25.02
N PHE A 278 -6.82 8.49 24.12
CA PHE A 278 -7.89 7.77 23.43
C PHE A 278 -8.57 6.80 24.39
N ASP A 279 -9.88 6.93 24.52
CA ASP A 279 -10.68 6.13 25.44
C ASP A 279 -11.29 4.89 24.77
N VAL A 280 -11.45 4.93 23.45
CA VAL A 280 -11.88 3.79 22.63
C VAL A 280 -11.00 3.67 21.40
N ALA A 281 -10.55 2.45 21.07
CA ALA A 281 -9.83 2.17 19.84
C ALA A 281 -10.52 1.06 19.04
N PHE A 282 -10.93 1.36 17.82
CA PHE A 282 -11.44 0.36 16.88
C PHE A 282 -10.30 -0.47 16.28
N GLY A 283 -10.42 -1.79 16.31
CA GLY A 283 -9.48 -2.73 15.71
C GLY A 283 -10.18 -3.67 14.71
N GLY A 284 -9.47 -4.04 13.65
CA GLY A 284 -9.96 -4.97 12.62
C GLY A 284 -9.74 -6.45 12.93
N ALA A 285 -9.56 -6.81 14.21
CA ALA A 285 -9.33 -8.20 14.61
C ALA A 285 -10.59 -9.05 14.45
N ARG A 286 -10.42 -10.30 13.99
CA ARG A 286 -11.52 -11.27 13.83
C ARG A 286 -11.30 -12.53 14.67
N ARG A 287 -12.39 -13.21 15.03
CA ARG A 287 -12.34 -14.42 15.88
C ARG A 287 -11.78 -15.64 15.16
N ASP A 288 -11.92 -15.71 13.84
CA ASP A 288 -11.46 -16.84 13.02
C ASP A 288 -9.95 -16.79 12.73
N GLU A 289 -9.28 -15.66 12.94
CA GLU A 289 -7.85 -15.48 12.64
C GLU A 289 -6.93 -16.34 13.52
N GLU A 290 -7.27 -16.52 14.80
CA GLU A 290 -6.44 -17.27 15.73
C GLU A 290 -7.30 -17.96 16.80
N LYS A 291 -6.95 -19.19 17.17
CA LYS A 291 -7.69 -20.00 18.17
C LYS A 291 -7.87 -19.28 19.51
N SER A 292 -6.91 -18.47 19.92
CA SER A 292 -6.95 -17.66 21.15
C SER A 292 -8.09 -16.64 21.14
N ARG A 293 -8.49 -16.17 19.95
CA ARG A 293 -9.53 -15.14 19.74
C ARG A 293 -10.94 -15.68 19.67
N ALA A 294 -11.14 -17.00 19.66
CA ALA A 294 -12.48 -17.59 19.57
C ALA A 294 -13.42 -17.16 20.70
N LYS A 295 -12.86 -16.77 21.86
CA LYS A 295 -13.61 -16.26 23.03
C LYS A 295 -13.53 -14.74 23.19
N GLU A 296 -12.96 -14.03 22.22
CA GLU A 296 -12.91 -12.57 22.25
C GLU A 296 -14.31 -11.97 22.11
N ARG A 297 -14.51 -10.91 22.88
CA ARG A 297 -15.72 -10.09 22.87
C ARG A 297 -15.54 -8.94 21.87
N ILE A 298 -16.64 -8.37 21.41
CA ILE A 298 -16.61 -7.18 20.57
C ILE A 298 -15.99 -6.01 21.35
N PHE A 299 -16.32 -5.88 22.64
CA PHE A 299 -15.79 -4.89 23.57
C PHE A 299 -14.78 -5.53 24.53
N SER A 300 -13.52 -5.13 24.40
CA SER A 300 -12.41 -5.58 25.24
C SER A 300 -11.94 -4.44 26.16
N PHE A 301 -12.32 -4.53 27.44
CA PHE A 301 -11.96 -3.52 28.45
C PHE A 301 -10.49 -3.64 28.84
N ARG A 302 -9.83 -2.48 28.97
CA ARG A 302 -8.43 -2.34 29.36
C ARG A 302 -8.33 -1.42 30.57
N SER A 303 -7.52 -1.83 31.54
CA SER A 303 -7.17 -0.99 32.69
C SER A 303 -6.39 0.26 32.24
N SER A 304 -6.18 1.19 33.17
CA SER A 304 -5.29 2.36 32.97
C SER A 304 -3.84 1.99 32.62
N SER A 305 -3.41 0.77 32.92
CA SER A 305 -2.11 0.21 32.51
C SER A 305 -2.17 -0.60 31.21
N HIS A 306 -3.24 -0.46 30.43
CA HIS A 306 -3.55 -1.20 29.20
C HIS A 306 -3.64 -2.73 29.36
N ARG A 307 -3.77 -3.24 30.59
CA ARG A 307 -3.88 -4.68 30.85
C ARG A 307 -5.31 -5.17 30.63
N TRP A 308 -5.42 -6.42 30.21
CA TRP A 308 -6.70 -7.11 30.06
C TRP A 308 -6.95 -8.00 31.28
N ASP A 309 -8.16 -7.94 31.82
CA ASP A 309 -8.61 -8.77 32.95
C ASP A 309 -9.89 -9.52 32.55
N PRO A 310 -9.92 -10.87 32.61
CA PRO A 310 -11.11 -11.66 32.34
C PRO A 310 -12.34 -11.25 33.16
N LYS A 311 -12.17 -10.85 34.42
CA LYS A 311 -13.27 -10.53 35.33
C LYS A 311 -13.96 -9.21 34.99
N ASN A 312 -13.25 -8.30 34.34
CA ASN A 312 -13.76 -6.99 33.93
C ASN A 312 -14.47 -7.03 32.57
N GLN A 313 -14.50 -8.20 31.91
CA GLN A 313 -15.19 -8.36 30.64
C GLN A 313 -16.68 -8.60 30.85
N ARG A 314 -17.51 -7.98 30.01
CA ARG A 314 -18.95 -7.93 30.22
C ARG A 314 -19.69 -8.87 29.27
N PRO A 315 -20.77 -9.53 29.70
CA PRO A 315 -21.67 -10.24 28.79
C PRO A 315 -22.18 -9.31 27.69
N GLU A 316 -22.16 -9.79 26.45
CA GLU A 316 -22.70 -9.10 25.27
C GLU A 316 -23.94 -9.88 24.85
N LEU A 317 -25.12 -9.42 25.28
CA LEU A 317 -26.38 -10.10 25.00
C LEU A 317 -27.09 -9.37 23.86
N TRP A 318 -27.51 -10.12 22.84
CA TRP A 318 -28.05 -9.57 21.58
C TRP A 318 -27.06 -8.57 20.96
N ASN A 319 -27.53 -7.35 20.68
CA ASN A 319 -26.72 -6.23 20.19
C ASN A 319 -26.69 -5.10 21.23
N LEU A 320 -26.84 -5.42 22.52
CA LEU A 320 -26.79 -4.45 23.61
C LEU A 320 -25.40 -4.48 24.25
N TYR A 321 -24.68 -3.36 24.15
CA TYR A 321 -23.32 -3.25 24.65
C TYR A 321 -23.26 -2.35 25.88
N ASN A 322 -22.64 -2.84 26.96
CA ASN A 322 -22.40 -1.99 28.13
C ASN A 322 -21.06 -1.27 27.96
N CYS A 323 -21.09 -0.04 27.45
CA CYS A 323 -19.91 0.78 27.15
C CYS A 323 -19.39 1.62 28.33
N ARG A 324 -19.98 1.51 29.53
CA ARG A 324 -19.56 2.33 30.70
C ARG A 324 -18.10 2.06 31.06
N LYS A 325 -17.30 3.07 31.32
CA LYS A 325 -15.88 2.89 31.72
C LYS A 325 -15.57 3.79 32.88
N ALA A 326 -14.65 3.37 33.74
CA ALA A 326 -14.12 4.24 34.79
C ALA A 326 -13.10 5.23 34.18
N PRO A 327 -12.85 6.39 34.82
CA PRO A 327 -11.80 7.30 34.39
C PRO A 327 -10.45 6.59 34.27
N GLY A 328 -9.79 6.77 33.12
CA GLY A 328 -8.50 6.14 32.80
C GLY A 328 -8.59 4.72 32.24
N GLU A 329 -9.77 4.08 32.22
CA GLU A 329 -9.96 2.85 31.47
C GLU A 329 -10.13 3.16 29.98
N SER A 330 -9.70 2.22 29.12
CA SER A 330 -9.95 2.31 27.68
C SER A 330 -10.58 1.02 27.17
N VAL A 331 -11.22 1.09 26.01
CA VAL A 331 -11.88 -0.05 25.38
C VAL A 331 -11.30 -0.30 24.00
N ARG A 332 -11.02 -1.57 23.66
CA ARG A 332 -10.78 -1.99 22.28
C ARG A 332 -12.07 -2.55 21.73
N VAL A 333 -12.50 -2.05 20.58
CA VAL A 333 -13.74 -2.49 19.93
C VAL A 333 -13.44 -3.14 18.60
N PHE A 334 -14.06 -4.28 18.32
CA PHE A 334 -13.78 -5.09 17.14
C PHE A 334 -15.04 -5.28 16.28
N PRO A 335 -15.41 -4.29 15.43
CA PRO A 335 -16.62 -4.37 14.61
C PRO A 335 -16.62 -5.56 13.64
N LEU A 336 -15.46 -6.12 13.33
CA LEU A 336 -15.29 -7.24 12.40
C LEU A 336 -15.27 -8.61 13.09
N SER A 337 -15.49 -8.71 14.41
CA SER A 337 -15.31 -9.98 15.14
C SER A 337 -16.06 -11.18 14.55
N ASN A 338 -17.25 -10.97 13.96
CA ASN A 338 -18.11 -12.01 13.38
C ASN A 338 -17.79 -12.34 11.91
N TRP A 339 -16.89 -11.59 11.28
CA TRP A 339 -16.53 -11.78 9.88
C TRP A 339 -15.50 -12.88 9.73
N THR A 340 -15.61 -13.66 8.66
CA THR A 340 -14.59 -14.65 8.27
C THR A 340 -13.66 -14.11 7.19
N GLU A 341 -12.56 -14.83 6.94
CA GLU A 341 -11.63 -14.48 5.86
C GLU A 341 -12.34 -14.40 4.50
N LEU A 342 -13.27 -15.32 4.24
CA LEU A 342 -14.07 -15.33 3.01
C LEU A 342 -15.01 -14.12 2.93
N ASP A 343 -15.65 -13.75 4.05
CA ASP A 343 -16.58 -12.61 4.08
C ASP A 343 -15.86 -11.29 3.76
N ILE A 344 -14.66 -11.10 4.32
CA ILE A 344 -13.81 -9.93 4.04
C ILE A 344 -13.52 -9.81 2.55
N TRP A 345 -13.07 -10.89 1.91
CA TRP A 345 -12.78 -10.88 0.48
C TRP A 345 -14.03 -10.70 -0.40
N GLN A 346 -15.13 -11.38 -0.07
CA GLN A 346 -16.39 -11.22 -0.80
C GLN A 346 -16.92 -9.80 -0.68
N TYR A 347 -16.79 -9.17 0.48
CA TYR A 347 -17.22 -7.79 0.69
C TYR A 347 -16.30 -6.78 0.00
N ILE A 348 -14.98 -6.99 0.02
CA ILE A 348 -14.02 -6.21 -0.78
C ILE A 348 -14.40 -6.26 -2.26
N TYR A 349 -14.69 -7.46 -2.78
CA TYR A 349 -15.13 -7.63 -4.16
C TYR A 349 -16.48 -6.94 -4.43
N ARG A 350 -17.49 -7.17 -3.58
CA ARG A 350 -18.86 -6.63 -3.73
C ARG A 350 -18.91 -5.11 -3.70
N GLU A 351 -18.14 -4.50 -2.80
CA GLU A 351 -18.11 -3.05 -2.60
C GLU A 351 -16.98 -2.36 -3.37
N ASN A 352 -16.21 -3.12 -4.17
CA ASN A 352 -15.03 -2.65 -4.91
C ASN A 352 -14.06 -1.87 -4.01
N ILE A 353 -13.76 -2.42 -2.83
CA ILE A 353 -12.92 -1.76 -1.84
C ILE A 353 -11.47 -1.81 -2.32
N PRO A 354 -10.78 -0.66 -2.40
CA PRO A 354 -9.36 -0.61 -2.74
C PRO A 354 -8.53 -1.38 -1.72
N ILE A 355 -7.54 -2.11 -2.21
CA ILE A 355 -6.56 -2.83 -1.38
C ILE A 355 -5.14 -2.52 -1.86
N VAL A 356 -4.18 -2.76 -0.98
CA VAL A 356 -2.76 -2.59 -1.31
C VAL A 356 -2.39 -3.48 -2.51
N PRO A 357 -1.64 -2.99 -3.51
CA PRO A 357 -1.27 -3.75 -4.70
C PRO A 357 -0.58 -5.09 -4.40
N LEU A 358 0.07 -5.19 -3.25
CA LEU A 358 0.74 -6.41 -2.74
C LEU A 358 -0.19 -7.62 -2.60
N TYR A 359 -1.50 -7.45 -2.55
CA TYR A 359 -2.46 -8.56 -2.57
C TYR A 359 -2.66 -9.18 -3.96
N PHE A 360 -2.23 -8.50 -5.02
CA PHE A 360 -2.31 -9.02 -6.38
C PHE A 360 -0.99 -9.71 -6.77
N ALA A 361 -1.11 -10.72 -7.63
CA ALA A 361 0.04 -11.41 -8.18
C ALA A 361 0.86 -10.44 -9.04
N ALA A 362 2.14 -10.31 -8.72
CA ALA A 362 3.11 -9.57 -9.52
C ALA A 362 4.50 -10.17 -9.27
N GLU A 363 5.37 -10.08 -10.27
CA GLU A 363 6.79 -10.38 -10.09
C GLU A 363 7.42 -9.34 -9.17
N ARG A 364 8.13 -9.81 -8.14
CA ARG A 364 8.76 -8.96 -7.13
C ARG A 364 10.19 -9.41 -6.88
N PRO A 365 11.14 -8.48 -6.67
CA PRO A 365 12.49 -8.84 -6.30
C PRO A 365 12.48 -9.48 -4.91
N VAL A 366 13.02 -10.69 -4.81
CA VAL A 366 13.10 -11.44 -3.56
C VAL A 366 14.52 -11.96 -3.33
N VAL A 367 14.84 -12.16 -2.06
CA VAL A 367 16.03 -12.91 -1.64
C VAL A 367 15.61 -14.08 -0.77
N GLU A 368 16.32 -15.19 -0.88
CA GLU A 368 16.11 -16.33 -0.01
C GLU A 368 16.93 -16.17 1.27
N ARG A 369 16.28 -16.21 2.42
CA ARG A 369 16.92 -16.15 3.73
C ARG A 369 16.30 -17.19 4.65
N ASN A 370 17.11 -18.15 5.10
CA ASN A 370 16.69 -19.24 5.97
C ASN A 370 15.50 -20.06 5.39
N GLY A 371 15.52 -20.32 4.07
CA GLY A 371 14.45 -21.05 3.37
C GLY A 371 13.16 -20.25 3.13
N MET A 372 13.14 -18.95 3.44
CA MET A 372 12.02 -18.06 3.18
C MET A 372 12.37 -17.01 2.13
N LEU A 373 11.46 -16.77 1.18
CA LEU A 373 11.58 -15.68 0.22
C LEU A 373 11.12 -14.37 0.87
N ILE A 374 12.00 -13.37 0.86
CA ILE A 374 11.74 -12.03 1.41
C ILE A 374 11.83 -11.02 0.28
N MET A 375 10.77 -10.22 0.10
CA MET A 375 10.77 -9.13 -0.87
C MET A 375 11.74 -8.03 -0.46
N VAL A 376 12.53 -7.56 -1.43
CA VAL A 376 13.44 -6.41 -1.25
C VAL A 376 12.72 -5.16 -1.73
N ASP A 377 12.34 -4.30 -0.79
CA ASP A 377 11.64 -3.04 -1.07
C ASP A 377 12.37 -1.81 -0.48
N ASP A 378 13.47 -2.06 0.24
CA ASP A 378 14.21 -1.03 0.98
C ASP A 378 15.71 -1.36 0.99
N ASP A 379 16.55 -0.36 0.64
CA ASP A 379 18.01 -0.51 0.60
C ASP A 379 18.66 -0.70 1.98
N ARG A 380 17.94 -0.43 3.07
CA ARG A 380 18.40 -0.74 4.44
C ARG A 380 18.43 -2.24 4.72
N MET A 381 17.84 -3.07 3.85
CA MET A 381 17.90 -4.51 3.97
C MET A 381 19.34 -5.02 3.76
N LYS A 382 19.96 -5.54 4.83
CA LYS A 382 21.28 -6.16 4.73
C LYS A 382 21.17 -7.54 4.08
N LEU A 383 21.82 -7.69 2.92
CA LEU A 383 22.01 -8.98 2.27
C LEU A 383 22.99 -9.84 3.08
N LEU A 384 22.73 -11.15 3.16
CA LEU A 384 23.68 -12.10 3.74
C LEU A 384 24.78 -12.43 2.70
N PRO A 385 26.00 -12.78 3.13
CA PRO A 385 27.11 -13.17 2.26
C PRO A 385 26.82 -14.34 1.32
#